data_AF-A0A2P2IFF7-F1
#
_entry.id   AF-A0A2P2IFF7-F1
#
_cell.length_a   1.000
_cell.length_b   1.000
_cell.length_c   1.000
_cell.angle_alpha   90.00
_cell.angle_beta   90.00
_cell.angle_gamma   90.00
#
_symmetry.space_group_name_H-M   'P 1'
#
loop_
_entity.id
_entity.type
_entity.pdbx_description
1 polymer ?
#
loop_
_entity_poly.entity_id
_entity_poly.type
_entity_poly.pdbx_seq_one_letter_code
_entity_poly.pdbx_strand_id
1 'polypeptide(L)'
;MTRLADYFAVVGYDHNRGRNGVRGGKILQRFPERDWPDTPFIDGLELFCQPQGWSLSCERQEPQFFVCVLTDFNASRHYCAVLGFNEPHAITPTQHHADEEEDGLEVTGNGSGSTGVGGNGNVVLAGGHHSIMYAPRCLVLVSTLDCLQTFRNCLGLVYTVHIEGLNVSLETLVGNMVGYVQVPPPGGPQVRFSIGAGDRQALQPPSSPTLPVTNTTVLGLFSQLGIRNVLVLFCAAVTENKLLFHSVSYTRLTDGCHALKALIYPFHYRHVYIPILPAPLVEVLSTPTPFIMGVHSSLKNDVSQLMDVIVVDLDGGSIRVPDSLALSLLTEPHWSEAQNALSHVLHADLSTSDNAFSSSTPPLATPHVLKDKQVRAVFMRLFARLLQGYRSCLTLIRIHS
;
A
#
# COMPACT_ATOMS: atom_id res chain seq x y z
N MET A 1 4.55 -14.38 -23.34
CA MET A 1 4.83 -14.45 -21.88
C MET A 1 5.02 -13.02 -21.40
N THR A 2 4.72 -12.74 -20.15
CA THR A 2 4.80 -11.39 -19.59
C THR A 2 6.11 -11.23 -18.84
N ARG A 3 6.76 -10.06 -18.90
CA ARG A 3 7.96 -9.78 -18.10
C ARG A 3 7.63 -9.84 -16.61
N LEU A 4 8.57 -10.31 -15.79
CA LEU A 4 8.40 -10.29 -14.33
C LEU A 4 8.25 -8.85 -13.80
N ALA A 5 9.10 -7.94 -14.26
CA ALA A 5 9.07 -6.52 -13.96
C ALA A 5 9.35 -5.72 -15.22
N ASP A 6 8.71 -4.55 -15.33
CA ASP A 6 8.88 -3.62 -16.44
C ASP A 6 10.06 -2.68 -16.20
N TYR A 7 10.21 -2.19 -14.97
CA TYR A 7 11.29 -1.28 -14.58
C TYR A 7 11.85 -1.60 -13.20
N PHE A 8 13.13 -1.30 -13.04
CA PHE A 8 13.78 -1.11 -11.75
C PHE A 8 14.23 0.35 -11.63
N ALA A 9 14.02 0.98 -10.48
CA ALA A 9 14.46 2.35 -10.22
C ALA A 9 15.11 2.49 -8.84
N VAL A 10 16.10 3.35 -8.76
CA VAL A 10 16.68 3.85 -7.52
C VAL A 10 16.20 5.27 -7.34
N VAL A 11 15.48 5.53 -6.26
CA VAL A 11 14.92 6.84 -5.92
C VAL A 11 15.59 7.32 -4.65
N GLY A 12 15.97 8.60 -4.59
CA GLY A 12 16.63 9.16 -3.42
C GLY A 12 16.19 10.58 -3.12
N TYR A 13 16.56 11.03 -1.93
CA TYR A 13 16.32 12.39 -1.48
C TYR A 13 16.99 13.40 -2.40
N ASP A 14 16.25 14.42 -2.84
CA ASP A 14 16.84 15.54 -3.54
C ASP A 14 17.42 16.56 -2.55
N HIS A 15 18.75 16.63 -2.49
CA HIS A 15 19.46 17.57 -1.63
C HIS A 15 19.35 19.02 -2.11
N ASN A 16 18.96 19.24 -3.37
CA ASN A 16 18.75 20.58 -3.90
C ASN A 16 17.37 21.10 -3.49
N ARG A 17 17.29 22.34 -2.99
CA ARG A 17 16.00 22.99 -2.75
C ARG A 17 15.33 23.22 -4.11
N GLY A 18 14.14 22.64 -4.30
CA GLY A 18 13.27 23.01 -5.42
C GLY A 18 12.85 24.47 -5.33
N ARG A 19 12.33 25.04 -6.43
CA ARG A 19 11.87 26.45 -6.53
C ARG A 19 10.87 26.86 -5.44
N ASN A 20 10.15 25.91 -4.85
CA ASN A 20 9.12 26.13 -3.82
C ASN A 20 9.63 25.83 -2.39
N GLY A 21 10.93 25.59 -2.19
CA GLY A 21 11.51 25.30 -0.86
C GLY A 21 11.24 23.89 -0.32
N VAL A 22 10.25 23.16 -0.88
CA VAL A 22 9.96 21.77 -0.52
C VAL A 22 11.02 20.85 -1.13
N ARG A 23 11.68 20.05 -0.29
CA ARG A 23 12.63 19.01 -0.71
C ARG A 23 11.85 17.74 -1.06
N GLY A 24 12.14 17.16 -2.22
CA GLY A 24 11.40 16.02 -2.78
C GLY A 24 12.28 14.80 -3.01
N GLY A 25 11.71 13.77 -3.64
CA GLY A 25 12.47 12.66 -4.18
C GLY A 25 12.92 12.95 -5.61
N LYS A 26 13.90 12.20 -6.09
CA LYS A 26 14.28 12.15 -7.49
C LYS A 26 14.68 10.75 -7.90
N ILE A 27 14.40 10.39 -9.16
CA ILE A 27 14.93 9.18 -9.77
C ILE A 27 16.44 9.38 -9.97
N LEU A 28 17.24 8.63 -9.21
CA LEU A 28 18.70 8.65 -9.33
C LEU A 28 19.18 7.79 -10.50
N GLN A 29 18.52 6.65 -10.69
CA GLN A 29 18.82 5.71 -11.76
C GLN A 29 17.58 4.88 -12.08
N ARG A 30 17.45 4.43 -13.33
CA ARG A 30 16.42 3.47 -13.74
C ARG A 30 16.96 2.48 -14.76
N PHE A 31 16.33 1.33 -14.84
CA PHE A 31 16.57 0.31 -15.86
C PHE A 31 15.26 -0.33 -16.31
N PRO A 32 15.02 -0.49 -17.63
CA PRO A 32 15.81 0.06 -18.73
C PRO A 32 15.79 1.60 -18.76
N GLU A 33 16.78 2.20 -19.43
CA GLU A 33 16.85 3.66 -19.64
C GLU A 33 15.88 4.17 -20.69
N ARG A 34 15.42 3.28 -21.58
CA ARG A 34 14.45 3.57 -22.63
C ARG A 34 13.13 2.89 -22.30
N ASP A 35 12.06 3.59 -22.59
CA ASP A 35 10.71 3.11 -22.30
C ASP A 35 10.34 1.93 -23.19
N TRP A 36 9.58 1.00 -22.61
CA TRP A 36 8.95 -0.06 -23.37
C TRP A 36 7.83 0.51 -24.25
N PRO A 37 7.66 0.03 -25.50
CA PRO A 37 6.58 0.50 -26.38
C PRO A 37 5.17 0.25 -25.80
N ASP A 38 5.02 -0.82 -25.02
CA ASP A 38 3.75 -1.26 -24.43
C ASP A 38 3.50 -0.69 -23.03
N THR A 39 4.55 -0.32 -22.29
CA THR A 39 4.46 0.15 -20.91
C THR A 39 5.45 1.31 -20.69
N PRO A 40 5.05 2.57 -20.89
CA PRO A 40 5.93 3.71 -20.64
C PRO A 40 6.31 3.81 -19.15
N PHE A 41 7.39 4.53 -18.85
CA PHE A 41 7.79 4.76 -17.46
C PHE A 41 6.82 5.73 -16.77
N ILE A 42 6.65 5.56 -15.46
CA ILE A 42 5.64 6.28 -14.72
C ILE A 42 6.21 7.58 -14.17
N ASP A 43 5.71 8.70 -14.68
CA ASP A 43 6.04 10.04 -14.17
C ASP A 43 5.55 10.21 -12.72
N GLY A 44 6.38 10.83 -11.87
CA GLY A 44 6.04 11.09 -10.48
C GLY A 44 6.16 9.86 -9.55
N LEU A 45 6.82 8.77 -9.99
CA LEU A 45 7.04 7.56 -9.18
C LEU A 45 7.65 7.89 -7.81
N GLU A 46 8.52 8.89 -7.73
CA GLU A 46 9.16 9.36 -6.50
C GLU A 46 8.18 9.85 -5.43
N LEU A 47 6.99 10.33 -5.81
CA LEU A 47 5.94 10.75 -4.86
C LEU A 47 5.41 9.56 -4.05
N PHE A 48 5.43 8.36 -4.62
CA PHE A 48 4.93 7.14 -4.00
C PHE A 48 5.99 6.38 -3.22
N CYS A 49 7.27 6.68 -3.44
CA CYS A 49 8.39 5.99 -2.79
C CYS A 49 8.58 6.41 -1.32
N GLN A 50 8.05 7.56 -0.91
CA GLN A 50 7.98 8.02 0.47
C GLN A 50 6.57 8.58 0.75
N PRO A 51 5.59 7.72 1.10
CA PRO A 51 4.19 8.16 1.25
C PRO A 51 3.96 9.24 2.31
N GLN A 52 4.83 9.34 3.32
CA GLN A 52 4.78 10.39 4.34
C GLN A 52 5.57 11.66 3.97
N GLY A 53 6.14 11.70 2.77
CA GLY A 53 7.01 12.78 2.31
C GLY A 53 8.49 12.48 2.49
N TRP A 54 9.31 13.27 1.78
CA TRP A 54 10.76 13.14 1.78
C TRP A 54 11.37 14.05 2.85
N SER A 55 11.99 13.46 3.87
CA SER A 55 12.63 14.20 4.97
C SER A 55 13.92 13.54 5.43
N LEU A 56 14.85 14.33 5.97
CA LEU A 56 16.03 13.82 6.66
C LEU A 56 15.65 13.39 8.07
N SER A 57 16.28 12.33 8.55
CA SER A 57 16.11 11.83 9.92
C SER A 57 17.41 11.96 10.72
N CYS A 58 17.32 12.24 12.02
CA CYS A 58 18.46 12.15 12.93
C CYS A 58 18.77 10.70 13.35
N GLU A 59 17.81 9.80 13.15
CA GLU A 59 17.92 8.38 13.51
C GLU A 59 17.95 7.50 12.27
N ARG A 60 18.74 6.43 12.32
CA ARG A 60 18.73 5.38 11.31
C ARG A 60 17.46 4.57 11.46
N GLN A 61 16.67 4.46 10.39
CA GLN A 61 15.47 3.61 10.38
C GLN A 61 15.79 2.25 9.76
N GLU A 62 15.05 1.23 10.22
CA GLU A 62 15.08 -0.10 9.62
C GLU A 62 14.48 -0.08 8.20
N PRO A 63 15.00 -0.89 7.27
CA PRO A 63 14.44 -0.99 5.93
C PRO A 63 12.97 -1.42 5.95
N GLN A 64 12.15 -0.76 5.14
CA GLN A 64 10.72 -1.02 5.02
C GLN A 64 10.35 -1.43 3.61
N PHE A 65 9.43 -2.38 3.49
CA PHE A 65 8.85 -2.77 2.21
C PHE A 65 7.35 -2.53 2.19
N PHE A 66 6.88 -1.95 1.09
CA PHE A 66 5.45 -1.78 0.80
C PHE A 66 5.24 -1.76 -0.72
N VAL A 67 3.97 -1.80 -1.15
CA VAL A 67 3.61 -1.77 -2.57
C VAL A 67 2.58 -0.68 -2.80
N CYS A 68 2.94 0.30 -3.62
CA CYS A 68 1.98 1.28 -4.14
C CYS A 68 1.37 0.73 -5.43
N VAL A 69 0.13 1.12 -5.73
CA VAL A 69 -0.52 0.77 -7.00
C VAL A 69 -0.93 2.04 -7.71
N LEU A 70 -0.46 2.16 -8.95
CA LEU A 70 -0.76 3.28 -9.85
C LEU A 70 -1.75 2.79 -10.89
N THR A 71 -2.80 3.57 -11.12
CA THR A 71 -3.84 3.25 -12.10
C THR A 71 -3.70 4.18 -13.29
N ASP A 72 -3.54 3.63 -14.49
CA ASP A 72 -3.42 4.43 -15.73
C ASP A 72 -4.81 4.87 -16.25
N PHE A 73 -4.82 5.62 -17.36
CA PHE A 73 -6.06 6.09 -18.00
C PHE A 73 -6.92 4.95 -18.61
N ASN A 74 -6.34 3.78 -18.87
CA ASN A 74 -7.07 2.57 -19.30
C ASN A 74 -7.57 1.74 -18.12
N ALA A 75 -7.39 2.25 -16.89
CA ALA A 75 -7.60 1.56 -15.62
C ALA A 75 -6.81 0.24 -15.49
N SER A 76 -5.68 0.14 -16.19
CA SER A 76 -4.62 -0.84 -15.94
C SER A 76 -3.90 -0.47 -14.65
N ARG A 77 -3.31 -1.46 -13.99
CA ARG A 77 -2.61 -1.27 -12.71
C ARG A 77 -1.14 -1.58 -12.85
N HIS A 78 -0.33 -0.68 -12.30
CA HIS A 78 1.10 -0.85 -12.14
C HIS A 78 1.41 -0.97 -10.65
N TYR A 79 1.98 -2.10 -10.28
CA TYR A 79 2.41 -2.41 -8.92
C TYR A 79 3.85 -1.92 -8.75
N CYS A 80 4.03 -0.97 -7.85
CA CYS A 80 5.31 -0.38 -7.50
C CYS A 80 5.75 -0.95 -6.16
N ALA A 81 6.53 -2.03 -6.18
CA ALA A 81 7.12 -2.61 -4.98
C ALA A 81 8.31 -1.75 -4.56
N VAL A 82 8.26 -1.21 -3.35
CA VAL A 82 9.24 -0.26 -2.82
C VAL A 82 9.93 -0.88 -1.62
N LEU A 83 11.26 -0.89 -1.63
CA LEU A 83 12.09 -1.15 -0.46
C LEU A 83 12.82 0.15 -0.09
N GLY A 84 12.33 0.82 0.94
CA GLY A 84 12.91 2.05 1.49
C GLY A 84 13.91 1.76 2.61
N PHE A 85 15.01 2.52 2.64
CA PHE A 85 16.06 2.47 3.66
C PHE A 85 16.71 3.86 3.77
N ASN A 86 17.59 4.07 4.74
CA ASN A 86 18.30 5.34 4.86
C ASN A 86 19.82 5.19 4.71
N GLU A 87 20.42 6.19 4.08
CA GLU A 87 21.87 6.32 3.94
C GLU A 87 22.39 7.51 4.77
N PRO A 88 23.58 7.40 5.38
CA PRO A 88 24.19 8.50 6.11
C PRO A 88 24.59 9.63 5.16
N HIS A 89 24.25 10.85 5.55
CA HIS A 89 24.56 12.08 4.84
C HIS A 89 25.20 13.07 5.83
N ALA A 90 26.47 13.41 5.58
CA ALA A 90 27.16 14.43 6.36
C ALA A 90 26.70 15.82 5.90
N ILE A 91 26.13 16.61 6.81
CA ILE A 91 25.83 18.01 6.54
C ILE A 91 27.02 18.83 7.01
N THR A 92 27.70 19.49 6.07
CA THR A 92 28.63 20.56 6.40
C THR A 92 27.78 21.78 6.78
N PRO A 93 27.92 22.35 7.98
CA PRO A 93 27.28 23.62 8.29
C PRO A 93 27.87 24.67 7.35
N THR A 94 27.13 25.05 6.32
CA THR A 94 27.41 26.25 5.54
C THR A 94 27.31 27.43 6.50
N GLN A 95 28.37 28.24 6.56
CA GLN A 95 28.43 29.47 7.33
C GLN A 95 27.16 30.30 7.09
N HIS A 96 26.52 30.70 8.19
CA HIS A 96 25.52 31.75 8.34
C HIS A 96 25.04 32.42 7.04
N HIS A 97 23.81 32.11 6.64
CA HIS A 97 22.88 33.17 6.27
C HIS A 97 21.79 33.17 7.32
N ALA A 98 21.89 34.15 8.22
CA ALA A 98 20.77 34.59 9.02
C ALA A 98 19.72 35.13 8.05
N ASP A 99 18.62 34.42 7.89
CA ASP A 99 17.34 35.04 7.60
C ASP A 99 16.53 34.83 8.86
N GLU A 100 16.56 35.85 9.69
CA GLU A 100 15.77 36.01 10.90
C GLU A 100 14.30 35.84 10.53
N GLU A 101 13.60 35.01 11.30
CA GLU A 101 12.16 35.17 11.49
C GLU A 101 11.97 36.54 12.14
N GLU A 102 11.53 37.54 11.38
CA GLU A 102 11.01 38.78 11.94
C GLU A 102 9.83 39.30 11.11
N ASP A 103 8.62 38.95 11.55
CA ASP A 103 7.46 39.85 11.68
C ASP A 103 6.35 39.05 12.39
N GLY A 104 5.77 39.43 13.53
CA GLY A 104 5.93 40.59 14.39
C GLY A 104 4.82 40.51 15.44
N LEU A 105 5.15 40.52 16.73
CA LEU A 105 4.20 40.79 17.81
C LEU A 105 4.94 41.57 18.90
N GLU A 106 4.75 42.88 18.85
CA GLU A 106 5.19 43.86 19.83
C GLU A 106 4.60 43.55 21.22
N VAL A 107 5.45 43.48 22.25
CA VAL A 107 5.02 43.76 23.62
C VAL A 107 6.02 44.72 24.26
N THR A 108 5.50 45.91 24.53
CA THR A 108 6.12 47.04 25.21
C THR A 108 6.75 46.68 26.56
N GLY A 109 7.94 47.23 26.82
CA GLY A 109 8.74 46.93 28.00
C GLY A 109 8.37 47.64 29.29
N ASN A 110 9.09 47.29 30.37
CA ASN A 110 9.64 48.22 31.36
C ASN A 110 10.54 47.51 32.41
N GLY A 111 11.79 47.99 32.52
CA GLY A 111 12.64 48.14 33.73
C GLY A 111 13.06 46.89 34.53
N SER A 112 14.22 46.80 35.19
CA SER A 112 15.29 47.76 35.51
C SER A 112 16.39 47.06 36.34
N GLY A 113 17.67 47.44 36.14
CA GLY A 113 18.83 47.32 37.08
C GLY A 113 19.40 45.91 37.34
N SER A 114 20.68 45.66 37.65
CA SER A 114 21.97 46.37 37.58
C SER A 114 23.05 45.41 38.12
N THR A 115 24.25 45.41 37.52
CA THR A 115 25.60 45.12 38.10
C THR A 115 25.94 43.76 38.73
N GLY A 116 27.08 43.16 38.31
CA GLY A 116 27.90 42.35 39.22
C GLY A 116 28.83 41.24 38.68
N VAL A 117 30.00 41.62 38.11
CA VAL A 117 31.35 41.02 38.28
C VAL A 117 31.61 39.49 38.13
N GLY A 118 32.46 39.15 37.13
CA GLY A 118 33.70 38.36 37.33
C GLY A 118 33.67 36.83 37.07
N GLY A 119 34.52 36.35 36.16
CA GLY A 119 34.89 34.92 36.10
C GLY A 119 35.52 34.47 34.80
N ASN A 120 36.84 34.21 34.85
CA ASN A 120 37.70 33.76 33.75
C ASN A 120 37.25 32.46 33.05
N GLY A 121 37.55 32.40 31.75
CA GLY A 121 38.19 31.23 31.15
C GLY A 121 37.28 30.13 30.60
N ASN A 122 36.90 30.23 29.33
CA ASN A 122 37.46 29.32 28.31
C ASN A 122 37.07 29.80 26.92
N VAL A 123 38.07 30.23 26.16
CA VAL A 123 37.99 30.32 24.70
C VAL A 123 37.99 28.88 24.19
N VAL A 124 36.83 28.33 23.82
CA VAL A 124 36.76 27.14 22.98
C VAL A 124 36.64 27.62 21.54
N LEU A 125 37.79 27.66 20.87
CA LEU A 125 37.87 27.80 19.42
C LEU A 125 37.36 26.52 18.75
N ALA A 126 36.49 26.69 17.77
CA ALA A 126 36.36 25.91 16.54
C ALA A 126 36.44 24.38 16.65
N GLY A 127 35.27 23.74 16.76
CA GLY A 127 35.05 22.38 16.27
C GLY A 127 33.77 22.36 15.44
N GLY A 128 33.88 22.36 14.11
CA GLY A 128 32.72 22.19 13.23
C GLY A 128 32.12 20.81 13.41
N HIS A 129 31.10 20.70 14.25
CA HIS A 129 30.34 19.45 14.43
C HIS A 129 29.64 19.13 13.11
N HIS A 130 30.15 18.12 12.39
CA HIS A 130 29.42 17.50 11.30
C HIS A 130 28.27 16.71 11.92
N SER A 131 27.04 17.21 11.83
CA SER A 131 25.87 16.41 12.17
C SER A 131 25.60 15.45 11.03
N ILE A 132 25.73 14.15 11.29
CA ILE A 132 25.30 13.10 10.36
C ILE A 132 23.77 13.04 10.45
N MET A 133 23.11 13.22 9.32
CA MET A 133 21.68 12.91 9.16
C MET A 133 21.52 11.69 8.24
N TYR A 134 20.33 11.12 8.22
CA TYR A 134 19.98 9.96 7.41
C TYR A 134 19.01 10.37 6.30
N ALA A 135 19.43 10.23 5.05
CA ALA A 135 18.61 10.55 3.88
C ALA A 135 17.88 9.29 3.39
N PRO A 136 16.57 9.35 3.10
CA PRO A 136 15.84 8.22 2.58
C PRO A 136 16.25 7.89 1.16
N ARG A 137 16.27 6.59 0.86
CA ARG A 137 16.55 6.00 -0.45
C ARG A 137 15.67 4.77 -0.65
N CYS A 138 15.28 4.52 -1.90
CA CYS A 138 14.36 3.45 -2.25
C CYS A 138 14.87 2.65 -3.44
N LEU A 139 14.76 1.32 -3.35
CA LEU A 139 14.81 0.43 -4.51
C LEU A 139 13.37 0.12 -4.92
N VAL A 140 13.06 0.24 -6.21
CA VAL A 140 11.69 0.12 -6.71
C VAL A 140 11.64 -0.85 -7.88
N LEU A 141 10.71 -1.81 -7.83
CA LEU A 141 10.31 -2.61 -8.99
C LEU A 141 8.91 -2.18 -9.42
N VAL A 142 8.75 -1.90 -10.71
CA VAL A 142 7.46 -1.59 -11.34
C VAL A 142 7.05 -2.77 -12.21
N SER A 143 5.83 -3.28 -12.05
CA SER A 143 5.31 -4.39 -12.84
C SER A 143 3.80 -4.30 -13.02
N THR A 144 3.28 -4.78 -14.14
CA THR A 144 1.84 -5.05 -14.30
C THR A 144 1.37 -6.32 -13.57
N LEU A 145 2.29 -7.12 -13.02
CA LEU A 145 1.99 -8.38 -12.34
C LEU A 145 1.85 -8.20 -10.83
N ASP A 146 0.83 -8.83 -10.25
CA ASP A 146 0.57 -8.84 -8.80
C ASP A 146 1.39 -9.92 -8.08
N CYS A 147 2.72 -9.80 -8.14
CA CYS A 147 3.68 -10.80 -7.61
C CYS A 147 4.43 -10.28 -6.37
N LEU A 148 3.70 -9.68 -5.43
CA LEU A 148 4.25 -8.84 -4.36
C LEU A 148 5.31 -9.54 -3.51
N GLN A 149 5.09 -10.80 -3.14
CA GLN A 149 6.05 -11.56 -2.33
C GLN A 149 7.35 -11.84 -3.09
N THR A 150 7.26 -12.15 -4.38
CA THR A 150 8.43 -12.32 -5.24
C THR A 150 9.22 -11.02 -5.32
N PHE A 151 8.55 -9.88 -5.50
CA PHE A 151 9.22 -8.57 -5.53
C PHE A 151 9.88 -8.22 -4.18
N ARG A 152 9.25 -8.54 -3.05
CA ARG A 152 9.86 -8.39 -1.72
C ARG A 152 11.15 -9.17 -1.60
N ASN A 153 11.13 -10.46 -1.97
CA ASN A 153 12.31 -11.31 -1.90
C ASN A 153 13.43 -10.78 -2.81
N CYS A 154 13.08 -10.41 -4.04
CA CYS A 154 14.02 -9.89 -5.03
C CYS A 154 14.67 -8.57 -4.58
N LEU A 155 13.88 -7.58 -4.16
CA LEU A 155 14.40 -6.31 -3.65
C LEU A 155 15.22 -6.48 -2.38
N GLY A 156 14.79 -7.38 -1.47
CA GLY A 156 15.55 -7.72 -0.28
C GLY A 156 16.94 -8.24 -0.62
N LEU A 157 17.07 -9.12 -1.63
CA LEU A 157 18.37 -9.63 -2.07
C LEU A 157 19.24 -8.52 -2.68
N VAL A 158 18.66 -7.64 -3.51
CA VAL A 158 19.40 -6.50 -4.08
C VAL A 158 19.93 -5.60 -2.97
N TYR A 159 19.11 -5.31 -1.96
CA TYR A 159 19.52 -4.52 -0.79
C TYR A 159 20.61 -5.20 0.02
N THR A 160 20.49 -6.51 0.30
CA THR A 160 21.53 -7.26 1.02
C THR A 160 22.86 -7.20 0.28
N VAL A 161 22.87 -7.48 -1.02
CA VAL A 161 24.10 -7.40 -1.84
C VAL A 161 24.68 -6.00 -1.83
N HIS A 162 23.83 -4.96 -1.90
CA HIS A 162 24.25 -3.57 -1.88
C HIS A 162 24.89 -3.15 -0.54
N ILE A 163 24.28 -3.50 0.59
CA ILE A 163 24.75 -3.10 1.92
C ILE A 163 25.93 -3.94 2.41
N GLU A 164 25.94 -5.24 2.11
CA GLU A 164 27.02 -6.14 2.55
C GLU A 164 28.22 -6.15 1.60
N GLY A 165 28.09 -5.55 0.41
CA GLY A 165 29.19 -5.51 -0.57
C GLY A 165 29.58 -6.89 -1.07
N LEU A 166 28.61 -7.79 -1.26
CA LEU A 166 28.86 -9.14 -1.76
C LEU A 166 29.45 -9.11 -3.18
N ASN A 167 30.26 -10.12 -3.54
CA ASN A 167 30.90 -10.26 -4.85
C ASN A 167 29.91 -10.67 -5.97
N VAL A 168 28.77 -9.99 -6.06
CA VAL A 168 27.73 -10.21 -7.07
C VAL A 168 27.36 -8.86 -7.66
N SER A 169 27.39 -8.75 -9.00
CA SER A 169 27.01 -7.53 -9.70
C SER A 169 25.52 -7.24 -9.52
N LEU A 170 25.19 -6.05 -9.02
CA LEU A 170 23.80 -5.58 -8.87
C LEU A 170 23.10 -5.51 -10.23
N GLU A 171 23.83 -5.15 -11.29
CA GLU A 171 23.35 -5.12 -12.67
C GLU A 171 22.91 -6.49 -13.15
N THR A 172 23.60 -7.56 -12.72
CA THR A 172 23.19 -8.94 -13.03
C THR A 172 21.86 -9.28 -12.36
N LEU A 173 21.68 -8.91 -11.08
CA LEU A 173 20.43 -9.12 -10.37
C LEU A 173 19.27 -8.38 -11.05
N VAL A 174 19.47 -7.09 -11.33
CA VAL A 174 18.48 -6.22 -11.99
C VAL A 174 18.17 -6.68 -13.41
N GLY A 175 19.21 -7.00 -14.19
CA GLY A 175 19.07 -7.50 -15.56
C GLY A 175 18.31 -8.82 -15.63
N ASN A 176 18.53 -9.73 -14.69
CA ASN A 176 17.77 -10.98 -14.60
C ASN A 176 16.29 -10.72 -14.30
N MET A 177 15.98 -9.84 -13.33
CA MET A 177 14.60 -9.51 -12.96
C MET A 177 13.80 -8.88 -14.10
N VAL A 178 14.39 -7.89 -14.79
CA VAL A 178 13.68 -7.06 -15.78
C VAL A 178 13.78 -7.64 -17.19
N GLY A 179 14.89 -8.29 -17.53
CA GLY A 179 15.19 -8.75 -18.89
C GLY A 179 15.01 -10.25 -19.14
N TYR A 180 15.23 -11.10 -18.14
CA TYR A 180 15.33 -12.55 -18.37
C TYR A 180 14.12 -13.36 -17.87
N VAL A 181 13.54 -13.00 -16.72
CA VAL A 181 12.46 -13.78 -16.13
C VAL A 181 11.13 -13.50 -16.85
N GLN A 182 10.58 -14.57 -17.44
CA GLN A 182 9.29 -14.56 -18.12
C GLN A 182 8.24 -15.32 -17.29
N VAL A 183 7.07 -14.72 -17.14
CA VAL A 183 5.94 -15.28 -16.39
C VAL A 183 4.92 -15.86 -17.40
N PRO A 184 4.57 -17.16 -17.29
CA PRO A 184 3.51 -17.78 -18.06
C PRO A 184 2.15 -17.11 -17.81
N PRO A 185 1.22 -17.19 -18.76
CA PRO A 185 -0.13 -16.71 -18.56
C PRO A 185 -0.85 -17.47 -17.42
N PRO A 186 -1.97 -16.93 -16.90
CA PRO A 186 -2.79 -17.62 -15.91
C PRO A 186 -3.14 -19.06 -16.34
N GLY A 187 -3.10 -20.00 -15.39
CA GLY A 187 -3.22 -21.44 -15.62
C GLY A 187 -1.92 -22.13 -16.04
N GLY A 188 -0.85 -21.37 -16.29
CA GLY A 188 0.46 -21.89 -16.65
C GLY A 188 1.21 -22.59 -15.49
N PRO A 189 2.33 -23.27 -15.81
CA PRO A 189 3.14 -23.98 -14.83
C PRO A 189 3.87 -23.02 -13.88
N GLN A 190 4.28 -23.53 -12.71
CA GLN A 190 5.18 -22.82 -11.80
C GLN A 190 6.51 -22.53 -12.49
N VAL A 191 6.99 -21.30 -12.38
CA VAL A 191 8.34 -20.90 -12.80
C VAL A 191 9.26 -20.95 -11.59
N ARG A 192 10.44 -21.54 -11.77
CA ARG A 192 11.54 -21.45 -10.81
C ARG A 192 12.70 -20.72 -11.48
N PHE A 193 13.24 -19.73 -10.79
CA PHE A 193 14.31 -18.90 -11.31
C PHE A 193 15.24 -18.44 -10.19
N SER A 194 16.40 -17.95 -10.58
CA SER A 194 17.33 -17.25 -9.70
C SER A 194 17.62 -15.91 -10.34
N ILE A 195 17.72 -14.86 -9.52
CA ILE A 195 18.20 -13.55 -9.99
C ILE A 195 19.70 -13.42 -9.74
N GLY A 196 20.29 -14.28 -8.90
CA GLY A 196 21.73 -14.36 -8.61
C GLY A 196 21.99 -14.67 -7.14
N ALA A 197 23.25 -14.55 -6.70
CA ALA A 197 23.64 -14.71 -5.30
C ALA A 197 23.17 -16.03 -4.63
N GLY A 198 23.02 -17.10 -5.40
CA GLY A 198 22.60 -18.42 -4.89
C GLY A 198 21.13 -18.54 -4.50
N ASP A 199 20.30 -17.54 -4.85
CA ASP A 199 18.89 -17.55 -4.51
C ASP A 199 18.06 -18.54 -5.33
N ARG A 200 16.85 -18.85 -4.85
CA ARG A 200 15.89 -19.70 -5.55
C ARG A 200 14.48 -19.16 -5.33
N GLN A 201 13.93 -18.52 -6.37
CA GLN A 201 12.56 -18.04 -6.37
C GLN A 201 11.64 -19.04 -7.06
N ALA A 202 10.40 -19.10 -6.58
CA ALA A 202 9.32 -19.82 -7.23
C ALA A 202 8.12 -18.89 -7.37
N LEU A 203 7.56 -18.84 -8.57
CA LEU A 203 6.39 -18.03 -8.89
C LEU A 203 5.36 -18.92 -9.57
N GLN A 204 4.17 -19.00 -8.99
CA GLN A 204 3.04 -19.69 -9.57
C GLN A 204 2.09 -18.65 -10.17
N PRO A 205 1.90 -18.63 -11.51
CA PRO A 205 0.88 -17.79 -12.12
C PRO A 205 -0.50 -18.08 -11.51
N PRO A 206 -1.41 -17.07 -11.48
CA PRO A 206 -2.78 -17.27 -11.05
C PRO A 206 -3.43 -18.44 -11.80
N SER A 207 -4.27 -19.24 -11.13
CA SER A 207 -4.92 -20.38 -11.79
C SER A 207 -5.94 -19.97 -12.85
N SER A 208 -6.47 -18.74 -12.76
CA SER A 208 -7.44 -18.17 -13.70
C SER A 208 -7.16 -16.68 -13.86
N PRO A 209 -7.42 -16.08 -15.04
CA PRO A 209 -7.24 -14.64 -15.25
C PRO A 209 -8.22 -13.79 -14.44
N THR A 210 -9.40 -14.33 -14.07
CA THR A 210 -10.46 -13.55 -13.41
C THR A 210 -10.55 -13.81 -11.92
N LEU A 211 -10.14 -15.01 -11.46
CA LEU A 211 -10.30 -15.39 -10.06
C LEU A 211 -9.25 -14.69 -9.19
N PRO A 212 -9.66 -13.92 -8.16
CA PRO A 212 -8.71 -13.24 -7.29
C PRO A 212 -7.81 -14.21 -6.52
N VAL A 213 -6.51 -13.87 -6.46
CA VAL A 213 -5.51 -14.53 -5.61
C VAL A 213 -5.30 -13.67 -4.37
N THR A 214 -5.72 -14.18 -3.21
CA THR A 214 -5.78 -13.42 -1.95
C THR A 214 -4.91 -14.00 -0.84
N ASN A 215 -4.51 -15.27 -0.94
CA ASN A 215 -3.83 -16.01 0.12
C ASN A 215 -4.61 -15.98 1.45
N THR A 216 -4.28 -15.04 2.33
CA THR A 216 -4.94 -14.83 3.63
C THR A 216 -5.44 -13.40 3.82
N THR A 217 -5.37 -12.56 2.79
CA THR A 217 -5.72 -11.12 2.88
C THR A 217 -7.20 -10.89 3.18
N VAL A 218 -8.10 -11.68 2.59
CA VAL A 218 -9.54 -11.58 2.88
C VAL A 218 -9.81 -12.02 4.31
N LEU A 219 -9.24 -13.13 4.74
CA LEU A 219 -9.35 -13.56 6.13
C LEU A 219 -8.81 -12.49 7.10
N GLY A 220 -7.69 -11.85 6.77
CA GLY A 220 -7.11 -10.75 7.54
C GLY A 220 -8.03 -9.54 7.67
N LEU A 221 -8.72 -9.15 6.59
CA LEU A 221 -9.72 -8.08 6.62
C LEU A 221 -10.88 -8.41 7.59
N PHE A 222 -11.35 -9.66 7.60
CA PHE A 222 -12.38 -10.12 8.55
C PHE A 222 -11.87 -10.13 9.99
N SER A 223 -10.60 -10.50 10.22
CA SER A 223 -10.00 -10.43 11.55
C SER A 223 -9.86 -8.98 12.06
N GLN A 224 -9.69 -8.00 11.17
CA GLN A 224 -9.55 -6.59 11.52
C GLN A 224 -10.91 -5.91 11.77
N LEU A 225 -11.87 -6.09 10.86
CA LEU A 225 -13.13 -5.33 10.88
C LEU A 225 -14.31 -6.11 11.45
N GLY A 226 -14.26 -7.45 11.46
CA GLY A 226 -15.40 -8.30 11.81
C GLY A 226 -16.47 -8.39 10.72
N ILE A 227 -17.37 -9.35 10.85
CA ILE A 227 -18.35 -9.72 9.79
C ILE A 227 -19.22 -8.53 9.37
N ARG A 228 -19.83 -7.84 10.34
CA ARG A 228 -20.78 -6.75 10.08
C ARG A 228 -20.14 -5.63 9.27
N ASN A 229 -18.97 -5.15 9.69
CA ASN A 229 -18.27 -4.06 9.02
C ASN A 229 -17.83 -4.47 7.61
N VAL A 230 -17.32 -5.69 7.41
CA VAL A 230 -16.96 -6.15 6.06
C VAL A 230 -18.19 -6.25 5.15
N LEU A 231 -19.36 -6.65 5.65
CA LEU A 231 -20.60 -6.63 4.86
C LEU A 231 -21.03 -5.20 4.49
N VAL A 232 -20.95 -4.24 5.41
CA VAL A 232 -21.21 -2.80 5.12
C VAL A 232 -20.23 -2.29 4.07
N LEU A 233 -18.94 -2.59 4.23
CA LEU A 233 -17.88 -2.20 3.31
C LEU A 233 -18.08 -2.79 1.91
N PHE A 234 -18.47 -4.05 1.84
CA PHE A 234 -18.85 -4.71 0.59
C PHE A 234 -20.01 -3.97 -0.09
N CYS A 235 -21.08 -3.66 0.64
CA CYS A 235 -22.22 -2.90 0.11
C CYS A 235 -21.77 -1.54 -0.45
N ALA A 236 -20.93 -0.83 0.30
CA ALA A 236 -20.39 0.46 -0.11
C ALA A 236 -19.54 0.38 -1.38
N ALA A 237 -18.76 -0.70 -1.54
CA ALA A 237 -17.94 -0.92 -2.73
C ALA A 237 -18.77 -1.23 -3.98
N VAL A 238 -19.79 -2.10 -3.88
CA VAL A 238 -20.65 -2.48 -5.01
C VAL A 238 -21.64 -1.39 -5.40
N THR A 239 -21.86 -0.41 -4.53
CA THR A 239 -22.64 0.81 -4.79
C THR A 239 -21.74 2.01 -5.13
N GLU A 240 -20.48 1.76 -5.47
CA GLU A 240 -19.53 2.74 -6.02
C GLU A 240 -19.31 3.97 -5.11
N ASN A 241 -19.22 3.78 -3.80
CA ASN A 241 -18.89 4.88 -2.87
C ASN A 241 -17.38 5.18 -2.82
N LYS A 242 -17.03 6.35 -2.27
CA LYS A 242 -15.65 6.71 -1.93
C LYS A 242 -15.22 6.02 -0.64
N LEU A 243 -14.25 5.12 -0.73
CA LEU A 243 -13.76 4.31 0.37
C LEU A 243 -12.32 4.69 0.70
N LEU A 244 -12.10 5.17 1.91
CA LEU A 244 -10.79 5.56 2.41
C LEU A 244 -10.38 4.69 3.59
N PHE A 245 -9.40 3.83 3.37
CA PHE A 245 -8.78 3.03 4.40
C PHE A 245 -7.71 3.84 5.12
N HIS A 246 -7.55 3.64 6.43
CA HIS A 246 -6.38 4.14 7.14
C HIS A 246 -5.80 3.09 8.08
N SER A 247 -4.46 3.11 8.18
CA SER A 247 -3.67 2.26 9.06
C SER A 247 -2.28 2.85 9.23
N VAL A 248 -1.62 2.55 10.34
CA VAL A 248 -0.16 2.76 10.50
C VAL A 248 0.67 1.81 9.64
N SER A 249 0.06 0.75 9.11
CA SER A 249 0.75 -0.28 8.32
C SER A 249 0.35 -0.22 6.84
N TYR A 250 1.31 0.12 5.98
CA TYR A 250 1.14 0.08 4.52
C TYR A 250 0.74 -1.30 3.98
N THR A 251 1.25 -2.37 4.60
CA THR A 251 0.85 -3.74 4.25
C THR A 251 -0.63 -3.96 4.53
N ARG A 252 -1.14 -3.53 5.70
CA ARG A 252 -2.58 -3.64 6.02
C ARG A 252 -3.44 -2.82 5.05
N LEU A 253 -3.00 -1.61 4.67
CA LEU A 253 -3.70 -0.80 3.67
C LEU A 253 -3.81 -1.54 2.33
N THR A 254 -2.69 -2.06 1.84
CA THR A 254 -2.62 -2.78 0.56
C THR A 254 -3.48 -4.05 0.59
N ASP A 255 -3.33 -4.85 1.65
CA ASP A 255 -4.06 -6.10 1.83
C ASP A 255 -5.56 -5.86 2.02
N GLY A 256 -5.96 -4.85 2.79
CA GLY A 256 -7.36 -4.50 3.03
C GLY A 256 -8.07 -4.03 1.76
N CYS A 257 -7.43 -3.15 1.00
CA CYS A 257 -7.93 -2.70 -0.30
C CYS A 257 -8.02 -3.85 -1.31
N HIS A 258 -7.01 -4.73 -1.35
CA HIS A 258 -7.00 -5.90 -2.23
C HIS A 258 -8.06 -6.94 -1.84
N ALA A 259 -8.24 -7.17 -0.54
CA ALA A 259 -9.26 -8.06 -0.01
C ALA A 259 -10.67 -7.60 -0.40
N LEU A 260 -11.00 -6.32 -0.21
CA LEU A 260 -12.28 -5.76 -0.62
C LEU A 260 -12.52 -5.94 -2.13
N LYS A 261 -11.52 -5.64 -2.95
CA LYS A 261 -11.58 -5.84 -4.41
C LYS A 261 -11.80 -7.32 -4.77
N ALA A 262 -11.28 -8.26 -4.00
CA ALA A 262 -11.53 -9.68 -4.23
C ALA A 262 -12.95 -10.11 -3.84
N LEU A 263 -13.56 -9.46 -2.83
CA LEU A 263 -14.92 -9.75 -2.37
C LEU A 263 -16.00 -9.34 -3.37
N ILE A 264 -15.73 -8.37 -4.25
CA ILE A 264 -16.68 -7.93 -5.28
C ILE A 264 -16.69 -8.82 -6.55
N TYR A 265 -15.86 -9.86 -6.62
CA TYR A 265 -15.90 -10.84 -7.71
C TYR A 265 -17.31 -11.47 -7.81
N PRO A 266 -17.94 -11.54 -9.01
CA PRO A 266 -17.32 -11.56 -10.34
C PRO A 266 -17.14 -10.19 -11.01
N PHE A 267 -17.50 -9.09 -10.36
CA PHE A 267 -17.28 -7.76 -10.91
C PHE A 267 -15.83 -7.31 -10.74
N HIS A 268 -15.39 -6.42 -11.64
CA HIS A 268 -14.08 -5.80 -11.60
C HIS A 268 -14.22 -4.33 -11.19
N TYR A 269 -13.56 -3.94 -10.10
CA TYR A 269 -13.48 -2.54 -9.72
C TYR A 269 -12.72 -1.75 -10.79
N ARG A 270 -13.37 -0.74 -11.39
CA ARG A 270 -12.85 0.00 -12.55
C ARG A 270 -12.53 1.47 -12.27
N HIS A 271 -12.88 1.98 -11.09
CA HIS A 271 -12.53 3.35 -10.69
C HIS A 271 -11.14 3.45 -10.07
N VAL A 272 -10.83 4.62 -9.51
CA VAL A 272 -9.51 4.96 -8.95
C VAL A 272 -9.16 4.02 -7.79
N TYR A 273 -8.01 3.37 -7.89
CA TYR A 273 -7.52 2.41 -6.89
C TYR A 273 -6.07 2.77 -6.51
N ILE A 274 -5.90 3.33 -5.31
CA ILE A 274 -4.60 3.78 -4.78
C ILE A 274 -4.48 3.33 -3.31
N PRO A 275 -4.09 2.07 -3.05
CA PRO A 275 -4.06 1.52 -1.68
C PRO A 275 -3.16 2.28 -0.71
N ILE A 276 -2.18 3.03 -1.22
CA ILE A 276 -1.32 3.92 -0.45
C ILE A 276 -1.24 5.25 -1.20
N LEU A 277 -2.03 6.22 -0.76
CA LEU A 277 -2.03 7.60 -1.23
C LEU A 277 -0.98 8.41 -0.46
N PRO A 278 0.01 9.01 -1.14
CA PRO A 278 1.01 9.86 -0.51
C PRO A 278 0.41 11.13 0.09
N ALA A 279 1.00 11.62 1.19
CA ALA A 279 0.62 12.86 1.87
C ALA A 279 0.57 14.09 0.94
N PRO A 280 1.53 14.29 0.00
CA PRO A 280 1.44 15.39 -0.96
C PRO A 280 0.25 15.34 -1.91
N LEU A 281 -0.44 14.19 -2.01
CA LEU A 281 -1.57 13.97 -2.91
C LEU A 281 -2.92 13.82 -2.16
N VAL A 282 -2.98 14.23 -0.89
CA VAL A 282 -4.21 14.12 -0.08
C VAL A 282 -5.38 14.91 -0.66
N GLU A 283 -5.11 15.99 -1.39
CA GLU A 283 -6.13 16.77 -2.10
C GLU A 283 -6.94 15.95 -3.11
N VAL A 284 -6.38 14.85 -3.63
CA VAL A 284 -7.07 13.93 -4.56
C VAL A 284 -8.31 13.31 -3.92
N LEU A 285 -8.39 13.23 -2.59
CA LEU A 285 -9.56 12.71 -1.88
C LEU A 285 -10.84 13.53 -2.13
N SER A 286 -10.71 14.79 -2.54
CA SER A 286 -11.86 15.65 -2.90
C SER A 286 -12.39 15.38 -4.32
N THR A 287 -11.80 14.46 -5.08
CA THR A 287 -12.29 14.08 -6.41
C THR A 287 -13.75 13.62 -6.36
N PRO A 288 -14.62 13.99 -7.32
CA PRO A 288 -16.02 13.54 -7.33
C PRO A 288 -16.18 12.06 -7.69
N THR A 289 -15.16 11.43 -8.27
CA THR A 289 -15.23 10.03 -8.72
C THR A 289 -15.15 9.05 -7.56
N PRO A 290 -15.85 7.91 -7.62
CA PRO A 290 -15.64 6.81 -6.69
C PRO A 290 -14.17 6.39 -6.62
N PHE A 291 -13.73 5.96 -5.44
CA PHE A 291 -12.38 5.45 -5.27
C PHE A 291 -12.27 4.42 -4.15
N ILE A 292 -11.23 3.60 -4.23
CA ILE A 292 -10.70 2.83 -3.10
C ILE A 292 -9.27 3.32 -2.89
N MET A 293 -9.06 4.07 -1.81
CA MET A 293 -7.76 4.62 -1.45
C MET A 293 -7.39 4.25 -0.01
N GLY A 294 -6.10 4.30 0.30
CA GLY A 294 -5.61 4.15 1.67
C GLY A 294 -4.62 5.24 2.05
N VAL A 295 -4.66 5.72 3.30
CA VAL A 295 -3.71 6.71 3.83
C VAL A 295 -3.07 6.21 5.12
N HIS A 296 -1.85 6.67 5.39
CA HIS A 296 -1.24 6.41 6.69
C HIS A 296 -2.05 7.11 7.80
N SER A 297 -2.17 6.47 8.97
CA SER A 297 -2.95 7.02 10.10
C SER A 297 -2.45 8.38 10.62
N SER A 298 -1.25 8.83 10.26
CA SER A 298 -0.78 10.20 10.55
C SER A 298 -1.65 11.28 9.89
N LEU A 299 -2.35 10.97 8.80
CA LEU A 299 -3.24 11.87 8.06
C LEU A 299 -4.70 11.78 8.52
N LYS A 300 -5.00 11.02 9.59
CA LYS A 300 -6.37 10.76 10.06
C LYS A 300 -7.17 12.04 10.36
N ASN A 301 -6.49 13.08 10.87
CA ASN A 301 -7.14 14.35 11.18
C ASN A 301 -7.52 15.12 9.91
N ASP A 302 -6.63 15.15 8.92
CA ASP A 302 -6.87 15.86 7.65
C ASP A 302 -8.06 15.25 6.90
N VAL A 303 -8.19 13.92 6.96
CA VAL A 303 -9.28 13.20 6.26
C VAL A 303 -10.59 13.16 7.04
N SER A 304 -10.59 13.52 8.33
CA SER A 304 -11.81 13.51 9.17
C SER A 304 -12.85 14.56 8.74
N GLN A 305 -12.45 15.54 7.93
CA GLN A 305 -13.28 16.63 7.44
C GLN A 305 -14.06 16.28 6.15
N LEU A 306 -13.79 15.11 5.55
CA LEU A 306 -14.42 14.70 4.30
C LEU A 306 -15.86 14.24 4.54
N MET A 307 -16.81 14.92 3.90
CA MET A 307 -18.24 14.74 4.14
C MET A 307 -18.88 13.62 3.30
N ASP A 308 -18.20 13.11 2.28
CA ASP A 308 -18.74 12.15 1.31
C ASP A 308 -17.85 10.90 1.15
N VAL A 309 -16.96 10.66 2.13
CA VAL A 309 -16.00 9.56 2.14
C VAL A 309 -16.28 8.63 3.31
N ILE A 310 -16.47 7.34 3.02
CA ILE A 310 -16.58 6.30 4.04
C ILE A 310 -15.16 5.95 4.51
N VAL A 311 -14.91 6.17 5.79
CA VAL A 311 -13.58 5.95 6.40
C VAL A 311 -13.53 4.59 7.08
N VAL A 312 -12.52 3.80 6.75
CA VAL A 312 -12.29 2.43 7.26
C VAL A 312 -11.04 2.42 8.12
N ASP A 313 -11.22 2.28 9.44
CA ASP A 313 -10.15 2.18 10.42
C ASP A 313 -9.72 0.70 10.57
N LEU A 314 -8.64 0.32 9.88
CA LEU A 314 -8.13 -1.05 9.93
C LEU A 314 -7.39 -1.37 11.25
N ASP A 315 -6.93 -0.34 11.97
CA ASP A 315 -6.22 -0.51 13.23
C ASP A 315 -7.20 -0.61 14.41
N GLY A 316 -8.25 0.21 14.38
CA GLY A 316 -9.33 0.23 15.38
C GLY A 316 -10.50 -0.69 15.09
N GLY A 317 -10.59 -1.27 13.89
CA GLY A 317 -11.62 -2.24 13.52
C GLY A 317 -13.00 -1.63 13.28
N SER A 318 -13.08 -0.41 12.76
CA SER A 318 -14.35 0.33 12.62
C SER A 318 -14.55 0.93 11.23
N ILE A 319 -15.81 1.24 10.90
CA ILE A 319 -16.19 1.94 9.68
C ILE A 319 -17.05 3.14 10.06
N ARG A 320 -16.71 4.32 9.54
CA ARG A 320 -17.49 5.54 9.68
C ARG A 320 -18.13 5.88 8.34
N VAL A 321 -19.45 5.80 8.29
CA VAL A 321 -20.25 6.29 7.17
C VAL A 321 -20.70 7.71 7.51
N PRO A 322 -20.43 8.72 6.66
CA PRO A 322 -20.92 10.08 6.89
C PRO A 322 -22.45 10.16 6.92
N ASP A 323 -23.02 11.02 7.79
CA ASP A 323 -24.48 11.17 7.93
C ASP A 323 -25.18 11.69 6.66
N SER A 324 -24.44 12.42 5.82
CA SER A 324 -24.86 12.90 4.51
C SER A 324 -25.07 11.78 3.48
N LEU A 325 -24.57 10.56 3.76
CA LEU A 325 -24.55 9.46 2.81
C LEU A 325 -25.56 8.37 3.19
N ALA A 326 -26.59 8.22 2.36
CA ALA A 326 -27.55 7.12 2.48
C ALA A 326 -27.00 5.84 1.83
N LEU A 327 -26.26 5.04 2.60
CA LEU A 327 -25.70 3.78 2.12
C LEU A 327 -26.78 2.71 1.91
N SER A 328 -26.86 2.15 0.70
CA SER A 328 -27.74 1.01 0.40
C SER A 328 -27.12 -0.30 0.88
N LEU A 329 -27.73 -0.92 1.89
CA LEU A 329 -27.31 -2.22 2.43
C LEU A 329 -28.06 -3.38 1.77
N LEU A 330 -27.54 -4.60 1.96
CA LEU A 330 -28.25 -5.82 1.57
C LEU A 330 -29.60 -5.90 2.30
N THR A 331 -30.65 -6.22 1.55
CA THR A 331 -31.97 -6.49 2.13
C THR A 331 -32.03 -7.91 2.68
N GLU A 332 -32.95 -8.15 3.61
CA GLU A 332 -33.29 -9.52 4.01
C GLU A 332 -33.89 -10.30 2.82
N PRO A 333 -33.70 -11.65 2.75
CA PRO A 333 -32.94 -12.49 3.68
C PRO A 333 -31.41 -12.48 3.45
N HIS A 334 -30.93 -11.79 2.42
CA HIS A 334 -29.54 -11.89 1.96
C HIS A 334 -28.53 -11.44 3.03
N TRP A 335 -28.87 -10.42 3.82
CA TRP A 335 -28.05 -9.95 4.92
C TRP A 335 -27.82 -11.05 5.97
N SER A 336 -28.91 -11.57 6.55
CA SER A 336 -28.83 -12.58 7.62
C SER A 336 -28.19 -13.89 7.12
N GLU A 337 -28.50 -14.32 5.90
CA GLU A 337 -27.90 -15.51 5.30
C GLU A 337 -26.38 -15.37 5.12
N ALA A 338 -25.91 -14.23 4.60
CA ALA A 338 -24.49 -13.96 4.42
C ALA A 338 -23.77 -13.91 5.77
N GLN A 339 -24.36 -13.22 6.75
CA GLN A 339 -23.82 -13.13 8.11
C GLN A 339 -23.70 -14.51 8.77
N ASN A 340 -24.72 -15.35 8.67
CA ASN A 340 -24.72 -16.71 9.21
C ASN A 340 -23.69 -17.60 8.52
N ALA A 341 -23.62 -17.56 7.19
CA ALA A 341 -22.63 -18.32 6.43
C ALA A 341 -21.19 -17.91 6.77
N LEU A 342 -20.92 -16.61 6.93
CA LEU A 342 -19.62 -16.10 7.35
C LEU A 342 -19.28 -16.52 8.78
N SER A 343 -20.26 -16.46 9.69
CA SER A 343 -20.09 -16.90 11.08
C SER A 343 -19.70 -18.38 11.16
N HIS A 344 -20.35 -19.26 10.40
CA HIS A 344 -20.00 -20.68 10.34
C HIS A 344 -18.58 -20.95 9.83
N VAL A 345 -18.07 -20.13 8.91
CA VAL A 345 -16.70 -20.30 8.37
C VAL A 345 -15.65 -19.75 9.34
N LEU A 346 -15.90 -18.56 9.91
CA LEU A 346 -14.94 -17.86 10.75
C LEU A 346 -14.91 -18.38 12.20
N HIS A 347 -16.07 -18.78 12.71
CA HIS A 347 -16.32 -19.20 14.09
C HIS A 347 -17.08 -20.54 14.11
N ALA A 348 -16.50 -21.58 13.49
CA ALA A 348 -17.13 -22.90 13.35
C ALA A 348 -17.47 -23.58 14.68
N ASP A 349 -16.78 -23.20 15.75
CA ASP A 349 -16.94 -23.70 17.12
C ASP A 349 -18.07 -23.00 17.89
N LEU A 350 -18.56 -21.84 17.42
CA LEU A 350 -19.54 -21.02 18.13
C LEU A 350 -20.86 -21.75 18.41
N SER A 351 -21.31 -22.62 17.51
CA SER A 351 -22.55 -23.38 17.71
C SER A 351 -22.41 -24.52 18.73
N THR A 352 -21.18 -24.86 19.11
CA THR A 352 -20.86 -25.98 19.99
C THR A 352 -20.12 -25.56 21.26
N SER A 353 -19.87 -24.26 21.45
CA SER A 353 -19.11 -23.72 22.58
C SER A 353 -19.73 -24.06 23.94
N ASP A 354 -21.06 -24.22 23.95
CA ASP A 354 -21.85 -24.40 25.17
C ASP A 354 -22.10 -25.89 25.48
N ASN A 355 -21.61 -26.81 24.63
CA ASN A 355 -21.77 -28.23 24.85
C ASN A 355 -20.93 -28.66 26.06
N ALA A 356 -21.59 -29.11 27.14
CA ALA A 356 -20.93 -29.56 28.37
C ALA A 356 -19.97 -30.74 28.16
N PHE A 357 -20.15 -31.51 27.09
CA PHE A 357 -19.29 -32.63 26.72
C PHE A 357 -18.73 -32.39 25.31
N SER A 358 -17.39 -32.32 25.21
CA SER A 358 -16.71 -32.22 23.93
C SER A 358 -16.91 -33.52 23.14
N SER A 359 -17.41 -33.43 21.90
CA SER A 359 -17.39 -34.58 20.99
C SER A 359 -15.94 -35.02 20.83
N SER A 360 -15.65 -36.28 21.14
CA SER A 360 -14.29 -36.83 21.14
C SER A 360 -13.56 -36.51 19.82
N THR A 361 -12.38 -35.90 19.96
CA THR A 361 -11.46 -35.42 18.92
C THR A 361 -11.74 -33.99 18.43
N PRO A 362 -10.89 -33.00 18.78
CA PRO A 362 -11.01 -31.66 18.22
C PRO A 362 -10.82 -31.72 16.70
N PRO A 363 -11.66 -31.04 15.90
CA PRO A 363 -11.49 -31.00 14.46
C PRO A 363 -10.11 -30.40 14.12
N LEU A 364 -9.43 -30.98 13.13
CA LEU A 364 -8.18 -30.45 12.60
C LEU A 364 -8.39 -28.98 12.18
N ALA A 365 -7.50 -28.09 12.66
CA ALA A 365 -7.58 -26.68 12.34
C ALA A 365 -7.54 -26.48 10.82
N THR A 366 -8.59 -25.85 10.27
CA THR A 366 -8.64 -25.54 8.84
C THR A 366 -7.54 -24.52 8.50
N PRO A 367 -6.65 -24.79 7.52
CA PRO A 367 -5.62 -23.85 7.13
C PRO A 367 -6.19 -22.48 6.74
N HIS A 368 -5.53 -21.40 7.13
CA HIS A 368 -6.02 -20.03 6.90
C HIS A 368 -6.29 -19.73 5.42
N VAL A 369 -5.45 -20.24 4.52
CA VAL A 369 -5.64 -20.10 3.06
C VAL A 369 -6.92 -20.79 2.57
N LEU A 370 -7.32 -21.89 3.22
CA LEU A 370 -8.58 -22.58 2.89
C LEU A 370 -9.77 -21.83 3.47
N LYS A 371 -9.67 -21.31 4.71
CA LYS A 371 -10.70 -20.43 5.29
C LYS A 371 -10.94 -19.18 4.43
N ASP A 372 -9.87 -18.54 3.95
CA ASP A 372 -9.93 -17.40 3.03
C ASP A 372 -10.72 -17.71 1.76
N LYS A 373 -10.47 -18.88 1.14
CA LYS A 373 -11.25 -19.37 -0.01
C LYS A 373 -12.72 -19.60 0.33
N GLN A 374 -13.01 -20.19 1.49
CA GLN A 374 -14.40 -20.44 1.94
C GLN A 374 -15.16 -19.12 2.16
N VAL A 375 -14.53 -18.12 2.78
CA VAL A 375 -15.10 -16.78 2.95
C VAL A 375 -15.44 -16.16 1.59
N ARG A 376 -14.52 -16.16 0.63
CA ARG A 376 -14.79 -15.65 -0.73
C ARG A 376 -15.92 -16.41 -1.43
N ALA A 377 -16.03 -17.72 -1.22
CA ALA A 377 -17.11 -18.52 -1.78
C ALA A 377 -18.50 -18.10 -1.26
N VAL A 378 -18.59 -17.56 -0.03
CA VAL A 378 -19.85 -16.98 0.49
C VAL A 378 -20.29 -15.79 -0.36
N PHE A 379 -19.37 -14.87 -0.69
CA PHE A 379 -19.67 -13.71 -1.53
C PHE A 379 -20.01 -14.09 -2.98
N MET A 380 -19.31 -15.08 -3.54
CA MET A 380 -19.65 -15.62 -4.86
C MET A 380 -21.09 -16.18 -4.89
N ARG A 381 -21.50 -16.90 -3.84
CA ARG A 381 -22.86 -17.41 -3.70
C ARG A 381 -23.88 -16.28 -3.48
N LEU A 382 -23.51 -15.26 -2.70
CA LEU A 382 -24.33 -14.07 -2.50
C LEU A 382 -24.61 -13.36 -3.84
N PHE A 383 -23.60 -13.11 -4.66
CA PHE A 383 -23.81 -12.54 -6.00
C PHE A 383 -24.67 -13.42 -6.90
N ALA A 384 -24.48 -14.74 -6.87
CA ALA A 384 -25.30 -15.66 -7.65
C ALA A 384 -26.80 -15.57 -7.28
N ARG A 385 -27.10 -15.30 -6.00
CA ARG A 385 -28.47 -15.06 -5.51
C ARG A 385 -28.98 -13.66 -5.89
N LEU A 386 -28.19 -12.61 -5.61
CA LEU A 386 -28.58 -11.23 -5.91
C LEU A 386 -28.86 -10.99 -7.39
N LEU A 387 -28.09 -11.66 -8.26
CA LEU A 387 -28.24 -11.55 -9.71
C LEU A 387 -29.09 -12.69 -10.28
N GLN A 388 -29.77 -13.47 -9.44
CA GLN A 388 -30.62 -14.56 -9.93
C GLN A 388 -31.69 -13.99 -10.87
N GLY A 389 -31.78 -14.57 -12.07
CA GLY A 389 -32.70 -14.10 -13.11
C GLY A 389 -32.13 -13.04 -14.05
N TYR A 390 -30.90 -12.53 -13.87
CA TYR A 390 -30.36 -11.51 -14.80
C TYR A 390 -30.38 -11.94 -16.28
N ARG A 391 -30.29 -13.26 -16.53
CA ARG A 391 -30.34 -13.84 -17.88
C ARG A 391 -31.67 -13.60 -18.58
N SER A 392 -32.80 -13.48 -17.86
CA SER A 392 -34.09 -13.14 -18.48
C SER A 392 -34.17 -11.68 -18.92
N CYS A 393 -33.23 -10.83 -18.48
CA CYS A 393 -33.14 -9.44 -18.90
C CYS A 393 -32.22 -9.24 -20.12
N LEU A 394 -31.58 -10.32 -20.63
CA LEU A 394 -30.70 -10.24 -21.79
C LEU A 394 -31.51 -10.26 -23.08
N THR A 395 -31.43 -9.18 -23.87
CA THR A 395 -31.93 -9.17 -25.25
C THR A 395 -30.79 -9.59 -26.17
N LEU A 396 -30.88 -10.78 -26.76
CA LEU A 396 -29.87 -11.28 -27.70
C LEU A 396 -30.12 -10.68 -29.09
N ILE A 397 -29.25 -9.76 -29.50
CA ILE A 397 -29.25 -9.21 -30.86
C ILE A 397 -28.17 -9.95 -31.66
N ARG A 398 -28.58 -10.66 -32.73
CA ARG A 398 -27.65 -11.32 -33.65
C ARG A 398 -27.19 -10.31 -34.70
N ILE A 399 -25.91 -9.93 -34.67
CA ILE A 399 -25.33 -9.09 -35.71
C ILE A 399 -24.89 -10.03 -36.84
N HIS A 400 -25.53 -9.91 -38.01
CA HIS A 400 -25.04 -10.55 -39.23
C HIS A 400 -23.94 -9.67 -39.81
N SER A 401 -22.68 -10.10 -39.66
CA SER A 401 -21.50 -9.51 -40.30
C SER A 401 -21.28 -10.11 -41.67
#